data_AF-C0VQA8-F1
#
_entry.id   AF-C0VQA8-F1
#
_cell.length_a   1.000
_cell.length_b   1.000
_cell.length_c   1.000
_cell.angle_alpha   90.00
_cell.angle_beta   90.00
_cell.angle_gamma   90.00
#
_symmetry.space_group_name_H-M   'P 1'
#
loop_
_entity.id
_entity.type
_entity.pdbx_description
1 polymer ?
#
loop_
_entity_poly.entity_id
_entity_poly.type
_entity_poly.pdbx_seq_one_letter_code
_entity_poly.pdbx_strand_id
1 'polypeptide(L)'
;LYKSVLAEAHTHYINEQQLSELVESSLLPTKKLEIFFESMISKLAEKDMWHSKVFIRELFSPTPYLHEFMANDGTRKLQSIRKIISQVSGIDENHPALLPCILSVVAPCLMLIITSTNIPTPAQHLSQVPSQYLVKHLLTFSLAGLEAIKNS
;
A
#
# COMPACT_ATOMS: atom_id res chain seq x y z
N LEU A 1 19.44 2.45 -17.95
CA LEU A 1 19.27 1.23 -17.14
C LEU A 1 18.40 1.48 -15.90
N TYR A 2 18.78 2.37 -14.98
CA TYR A 2 17.99 2.66 -13.75
C TYR A 2 16.54 3.13 -14.02
N LYS A 3 16.33 4.01 -15.02
CA LYS A 3 14.98 4.46 -15.42
C LYS A 3 14.06 3.32 -15.87
N SER A 4 14.57 2.41 -16.70
CA SER A 4 13.81 1.24 -17.18
C SER A 4 13.45 0.29 -16.03
N VAL A 5 14.40 0.10 -15.11
CA VAL A 5 14.21 -0.69 -13.89
C VAL A 5 13.15 -0.09 -12.96
N LEU A 6 13.15 1.24 -12.79
CA LEU A 6 12.12 1.93 -12.03
C LEU A 6 10.74 1.83 -12.69
N ALA A 7 10.64 2.04 -14.01
CA ALA A 7 9.38 1.93 -14.74
C ALA A 7 8.75 0.53 -14.59
N GLU A 8 9.57 -0.52 -14.63
CA GLU A 8 9.15 -1.90 -14.38
C GLU A 8 8.73 -2.10 -12.91
N ALA A 9 9.55 -1.63 -11.96
CA ALA A 9 9.25 -1.70 -10.52
C ALA A 9 7.92 -1.03 -10.15
N HIS A 10 7.64 0.12 -10.74
CA HIS A 10 6.40 0.87 -10.58
C HIS A 10 5.17 0.10 -11.08
N THR A 11 5.30 -0.65 -12.16
CA THR A 11 4.20 -1.46 -12.74
C THR A 11 3.85 -2.64 -11.83
N HIS A 12 4.85 -3.24 -11.20
CA HIS A 12 4.68 -4.50 -10.46
C HIS A 12 4.21 -4.36 -9.01
N TYR A 13 4.44 -3.22 -8.35
CA TYR A 13 4.16 -3.09 -6.91
C TYR A 13 2.66 -3.13 -6.59
N ILE A 14 1.88 -2.27 -7.24
CA ILE A 14 0.42 -2.24 -7.13
C ILE A 14 -0.14 -2.13 -8.55
N ASN A 15 -1.01 -3.07 -8.94
CA ASN A 15 -1.63 -3.06 -10.25
C ASN A 15 -2.72 -1.97 -10.29
N GLU A 16 -2.57 -1.02 -11.22
CA GLU A 16 -3.50 0.11 -11.38
C GLU A 16 -4.92 -0.36 -11.75
N GLN A 17 -5.02 -1.31 -12.68
CA GLN A 17 -6.30 -1.84 -13.14
C GLN A 17 -7.03 -2.55 -11.99
N GLN A 18 -6.34 -3.39 -11.22
CA GLN A 18 -6.93 -4.06 -10.06
C GLN A 18 -7.42 -3.06 -9.00
N LEU A 19 -6.66 -1.99 -8.75
CA LEU A 19 -7.10 -0.92 -7.86
C LEU A 19 -8.35 -0.22 -8.39
N SER A 20 -8.38 0.10 -9.69
CA SER A 20 -9.53 0.75 -10.31
C SER A 20 -10.78 -0.14 -10.25
N GLU A 21 -10.65 -1.41 -10.61
CA GLU A 21 -11.74 -2.39 -10.52
C GLU A 21 -12.24 -2.55 -9.08
N LEU A 22 -11.33 -2.55 -8.11
CA LEU A 22 -11.67 -2.64 -6.69
C LEU A 22 -12.46 -1.41 -6.22
N VAL A 23 -12.05 -0.21 -6.63
CA VAL A 23 -12.74 1.05 -6.35
C VAL A 23 -14.17 1.02 -6.91
N GLU A 24 -14.34 0.61 -8.16
CA GLU A 24 -15.64 0.59 -8.86
C GLU A 24 -16.53 -0.60 -8.49
N SER A 25 -16.01 -1.59 -7.76
CA SER A 25 -16.78 -2.76 -7.35
C SER A 25 -17.93 -2.42 -6.38
N SER A 26 -18.97 -3.24 -6.39
CA SER A 26 -20.12 -3.17 -5.47
C SER A 26 -19.85 -3.76 -4.08
N LEU A 27 -18.59 -4.08 -3.76
CA LEU A 27 -18.20 -4.62 -2.47
C LEU A 27 -18.38 -3.60 -1.35
N LEU A 28 -18.61 -4.09 -0.13
CA LEU A 28 -18.58 -3.25 1.06
C LEU A 28 -17.20 -2.57 1.19
N PRO A 29 -17.13 -1.30 1.65
CA PRO A 29 -15.86 -0.58 1.77
C PRO A 29 -14.80 -1.35 2.57
N THR A 30 -15.17 -1.94 3.70
CA THR A 30 -14.28 -2.75 4.54
C THR A 30 -13.72 -3.97 3.79
N LYS A 31 -14.52 -4.59 2.92
CA LYS A 31 -14.09 -5.70 2.08
C LYS A 31 -13.11 -5.24 1.00
N LYS A 32 -13.29 -4.02 0.46
CA LYS A 32 -12.30 -3.43 -0.46
C LYS A 32 -10.96 -3.23 0.23
N LEU A 33 -10.95 -2.74 1.47
CA LEU A 33 -9.71 -2.59 2.24
C LEU A 33 -9.06 -3.94 2.56
N GLU A 34 -9.84 -4.98 2.86
CA GLU A 34 -9.31 -6.33 3.07
C GLU A 34 -8.60 -6.84 1.81
N ILE A 35 -9.24 -6.76 0.64
CA ILE A 35 -8.65 -7.18 -0.64
C ILE A 35 -7.40 -6.36 -0.97
N PHE A 36 -7.41 -5.05 -0.66
CA PHE A 36 -6.23 -4.21 -0.80
C PHE A 36 -5.06 -4.75 0.05
N PHE A 37 -5.31 -5.11 1.32
CA PHE A 37 -4.29 -5.72 2.17
C PHE A 37 -3.84 -7.10 1.68
N GLU A 38 -4.76 -7.94 1.21
CA GLU A 38 -4.41 -9.24 0.61
C GLU A 38 -3.47 -9.05 -0.59
N SER A 39 -3.76 -8.09 -1.47
CA SER A 39 -2.90 -7.75 -2.60
C SER A 39 -1.51 -7.29 -2.14
N MET A 40 -1.44 -6.38 -1.17
CA MET A 40 -0.16 -5.86 -0.65
C MET A 40 0.67 -6.95 0.05
N ILE A 41 0.04 -7.79 0.86
CA ILE A 41 0.70 -8.86 1.61
C ILE A 41 1.10 -10.03 0.71
N SER A 42 0.34 -10.30 -0.36
CA SER A 42 0.71 -11.34 -1.34
C SER A 42 2.11 -11.13 -1.93
N LYS A 43 2.55 -9.86 -2.03
CA LYS A 43 3.90 -9.48 -2.48
C LYS A 43 5.02 -10.02 -1.58
N LEU A 44 4.74 -10.29 -0.31
CA LEU A 44 5.72 -10.89 0.60
C LEU A 44 6.05 -12.35 0.23
N ALA A 45 5.18 -13.02 -0.52
CA ALA A 45 5.40 -14.39 -0.98
C ALA A 45 6.13 -14.47 -2.33
N GLU A 46 6.34 -13.34 -3.03
CA GLU A 46 7.06 -13.32 -4.29
C GLU A 46 8.55 -13.63 -4.06
N LYS A 47 9.11 -14.56 -4.84
CA LYS A 47 10.54 -14.95 -4.72
C LYS A 47 11.50 -13.79 -4.97
N ASP A 48 11.11 -12.83 -5.81
CA ASP A 48 11.95 -11.73 -6.26
C ASP A 48 11.29 -10.37 -5.99
N MET A 49 11.33 -9.95 -4.73
CA MET A 49 10.76 -8.67 -4.25
C MET A 49 11.58 -7.43 -4.61
N TRP A 50 12.60 -7.57 -5.47
CA TRP A 50 13.58 -6.51 -5.71
C TRP A 50 12.94 -5.27 -6.33
N HIS A 51 11.96 -5.45 -7.22
CA HIS A 51 11.15 -4.38 -7.80
C HIS A 51 10.44 -3.56 -6.72
N SER A 52 9.77 -4.23 -5.78
CA SER A 52 9.05 -3.58 -4.68
C SER A 52 10.00 -2.80 -3.77
N LYS A 53 11.18 -3.34 -3.48
CA LYS A 53 12.19 -2.67 -2.66
C LYS A 53 12.78 -1.43 -3.32
N VAL A 54 13.04 -1.50 -4.63
CA VAL A 54 13.51 -0.34 -5.41
C VAL A 54 12.45 0.75 -5.40
N PHE A 55 11.18 0.40 -5.65
CA PHE A 55 10.08 1.36 -5.60
C PHE A 55 9.94 2.04 -4.23
N ILE A 56 9.94 1.26 -3.15
CA ILE A 56 9.76 1.81 -1.81
C ILE A 56 10.96 2.68 -1.41
N ARG A 57 12.19 2.29 -1.76
CA ARG A 57 13.38 3.12 -1.55
C ARG A 57 13.24 4.46 -2.28
N GLU A 58 12.80 4.43 -3.54
CA GLU A 58 12.58 5.63 -4.33
C GLU A 58 11.52 6.55 -3.67
N LEU A 59 10.44 5.98 -3.11
CA LEU A 59 9.43 6.75 -2.38
C LEU A 59 9.98 7.50 -1.16
N PHE A 60 10.92 6.89 -0.42
CA PHE A 60 11.51 7.49 0.79
C PHE A 60 12.79 8.30 0.54
N SER A 61 13.46 8.08 -0.60
CA SER A 61 14.67 8.78 -1.02
C SER A 61 14.56 9.12 -2.52
N PRO A 62 13.71 10.10 -2.86
CA PRO A 62 13.32 10.38 -4.24
C PRO A 62 14.47 10.84 -5.11
N THR A 63 14.52 10.32 -6.33
CA THR A 63 15.33 10.87 -7.43
C THR A 63 14.41 11.59 -8.44
N PRO A 64 14.96 12.35 -9.41
CA PRO A 64 14.15 12.99 -10.45
C PRO A 64 13.24 12.03 -11.23
N TYR A 65 13.56 10.73 -11.27
CA TYR A 65 12.75 9.73 -11.96
C TYR A 65 11.41 9.45 -11.25
N LEU A 66 11.35 9.59 -9.92
CA LEU A 66 10.09 9.47 -9.19
C LEU A 66 9.09 10.53 -9.62
N HIS A 67 9.54 11.75 -9.92
CA HIS A 67 8.68 12.85 -10.33
C HIS A 67 7.93 12.52 -11.63
N GLU A 68 8.62 11.92 -12.61
CA GLU A 68 8.02 11.51 -13.89
C GLU A 68 6.97 10.40 -13.71
N PHE A 69 7.21 9.47 -12.78
CA PHE A 69 6.24 8.44 -12.41
C PHE A 69 5.04 9.03 -11.66
N MET A 70 5.27 9.88 -10.66
CA MET A 70 4.21 10.54 -9.88
C MET A 70 3.30 11.37 -10.79
N ALA A 71 3.86 12.06 -11.78
CA ALA A 71 3.09 12.86 -12.74
C ALA A 71 2.12 12.04 -13.60
N ASN A 72 2.27 10.71 -13.64
CA ASN A 72 1.43 9.81 -14.43
C ASN A 72 0.78 8.75 -13.53
N ASP A 73 1.33 7.55 -13.53
CA ASP A 73 0.80 6.34 -12.88
C ASP A 73 0.71 6.46 -11.35
N GLY A 74 1.68 7.13 -10.73
CA GLY A 74 1.71 7.30 -9.28
C GLY A 74 0.51 8.05 -8.73
N THR A 75 0.10 9.13 -9.42
CA THR A 75 -1.08 9.91 -9.04
C THR A 75 -2.36 9.08 -9.14
N ARG A 76 -2.53 8.29 -10.21
CA ARG A 76 -3.73 7.46 -10.39
C ARG A 76 -3.86 6.38 -9.32
N LYS A 77 -2.75 5.71 -8.96
CA LYS A 77 -2.74 4.73 -7.86
C LYS A 77 -3.06 5.38 -6.52
N LEU A 78 -2.47 6.55 -6.24
CA LEU A 78 -2.75 7.29 -5.02
C LEU A 78 -4.23 7.72 -4.94
N GLN A 79 -4.82 8.16 -6.05
CA GLN A 79 -6.25 8.49 -6.13
C GLN A 79 -7.13 7.27 -5.83
N SER A 80 -6.83 6.10 -6.40
CA SER A 80 -7.59 4.88 -6.11
C SER A 80 -7.48 4.47 -4.64
N ILE A 81 -6.28 4.53 -4.04
CA ILE A 81 -6.09 4.27 -2.61
C ILE A 81 -6.88 5.30 -1.79
N ARG A 82 -6.79 6.59 -2.13
CA ARG A 82 -7.53 7.68 -1.47
C ARG A 82 -9.03 7.40 -1.46
N LYS A 83 -9.60 6.97 -2.59
CA LYS A 83 -11.00 6.58 -2.70
C LYS A 83 -11.36 5.41 -1.79
N ILE A 84 -10.55 4.35 -1.74
CA ILE A 84 -10.78 3.21 -0.85
C ILE A 84 -10.79 3.67 0.61
N ILE A 85 -9.80 4.46 1.04
CA ILE A 85 -9.70 4.92 2.43
C ILE A 85 -10.83 5.89 2.77
N SER A 86 -11.21 6.77 1.85
CA SER A 86 -12.38 7.65 2.01
C SER A 86 -13.67 6.85 2.19
N GLN A 87 -13.93 5.85 1.32
CA GLN A 87 -15.11 4.98 1.43
C GLN A 87 -15.16 4.21 2.77
N VAL A 88 -14.02 3.75 3.26
CA VAL A 88 -13.94 2.96 4.51
C VAL A 88 -14.11 3.83 5.74
N SER A 89 -13.43 4.98 5.77
CA SER A 89 -13.46 5.89 6.91
C SER A 89 -14.71 6.78 6.94
N GLY A 90 -15.35 7.01 5.79
CA GLY A 90 -16.38 8.02 5.63
C GLY A 90 -15.85 9.46 5.67
N ILE A 91 -14.53 9.65 5.59
CA ILE A 91 -13.89 10.96 5.54
C ILE A 91 -13.88 11.42 4.07
N ASP A 92 -14.23 12.69 3.81
CA ASP A 92 -14.20 13.26 2.46
C ASP A 92 -12.81 13.14 1.82
N GLU A 93 -12.77 12.89 0.51
CA GLU A 93 -11.52 12.71 -0.22
C GLU A 93 -10.57 13.90 -0.04
N ASN A 94 -11.09 15.12 0.05
CA ASN A 94 -10.30 16.34 0.16
C ASN A 94 -10.05 16.80 1.60
N HIS A 95 -10.56 16.06 2.59
CA HIS A 95 -10.34 16.39 3.98
C HIS A 95 -8.85 16.22 4.36
N PRO A 96 -8.24 17.17 5.09
CA PRO A 96 -6.81 17.12 5.42
C PRO A 96 -6.40 15.90 6.24
N ALA A 97 -7.32 15.32 7.03
CA ALA A 97 -7.06 14.11 7.81
C ALA A 97 -6.88 12.84 6.95
N LEU A 98 -7.33 12.84 5.70
CA LEU A 98 -7.33 11.62 4.88
C LEU A 98 -5.92 11.21 4.45
N LEU A 99 -5.03 12.15 4.15
CA LEU A 99 -3.67 11.82 3.73
C LEU A 99 -2.86 11.12 4.86
N PRO A 100 -2.88 11.60 6.12
CA PRO A 100 -2.35 10.86 7.26
C PRO A 100 -2.96 9.46 7.44
N CYS A 101 -4.26 9.32 7.20
CA CYS A 101 -4.94 8.01 7.23
C CYS A 101 -4.38 7.05 6.17
N ILE A 102 -4.22 7.51 4.92
CA ILE A 102 -3.61 6.73 3.84
C ILE A 102 -2.20 6.28 4.25
N LEU A 103 -1.38 7.21 4.76
CA LEU A 103 -0.02 6.88 5.21
C LEU A 103 -0.05 5.79 6.30
N SER A 104 -0.92 5.93 7.29
CA SER A 104 -1.02 4.99 8.42
C SER A 104 -1.46 3.59 7.99
N VAL A 105 -2.33 3.50 6.97
CA VAL A 105 -2.81 2.23 6.41
C VAL A 105 -1.75 1.54 5.54
N VAL A 106 -1.03 2.31 4.71
CA VAL A 106 -0.10 1.76 3.72
C VAL A 106 1.29 1.50 4.31
N ALA A 107 1.79 2.37 5.20
CA ALA A 107 3.16 2.30 5.73
C ALA A 107 3.53 0.95 6.38
N PRO A 108 2.66 0.28 7.16
CA PRO A 108 2.97 -1.05 7.71
C PRO A 108 3.27 -2.08 6.62
N CYS A 109 2.54 -2.04 5.50
CA CYS A 109 2.79 -2.93 4.37
C CYS A 109 4.13 -2.61 3.68
N LEU A 110 4.45 -1.32 3.51
CA LEU A 110 5.75 -0.91 2.96
C LEU A 110 6.90 -1.43 3.82
N MET A 111 6.78 -1.29 5.15
CA MET A 111 7.78 -1.72 6.12
C MET A 111 8.08 -3.22 5.97
N LEU A 112 7.04 -4.07 5.93
CA LEU A 112 7.21 -5.53 5.77
C LEU A 112 8.00 -5.90 4.51
N ILE A 113 7.82 -5.16 3.42
CA ILE A 113 8.46 -5.41 2.13
C ILE A 113 9.91 -4.92 2.13
N ILE A 114 10.23 -3.82 2.79
CA ILE A 114 11.63 -3.38 2.97
C ILE A 114 12.39 -4.38 3.84
N THR A 115 11.76 -4.83 4.94
CA THR A 115 12.42 -5.64 5.97
C THR A 115 12.57 -7.11 5.62
N SER A 116 12.06 -7.57 4.46
CA SER A 116 12.24 -8.94 3.96
C SER A 116 13.71 -9.17 3.52
N THR A 117 14.64 -9.06 4.47
CA THR A 117 16.07 -9.23 4.25
C THR A 117 16.53 -10.54 4.87
N ASN A 118 17.66 -11.07 4.40
CA ASN A 118 18.29 -12.25 4.98
C ASN A 118 19.00 -11.95 6.32
N ILE A 119 18.80 -10.76 6.89
CA ILE A 119 19.43 -10.30 8.13
C ILE A 119 18.45 -10.54 9.30
N PRO A 120 18.90 -11.18 10.40
CA PRO A 120 18.07 -11.39 11.56
C PRO A 120 17.70 -10.08 12.25
N THR A 121 16.44 -9.69 12.08
CA THR A 121 15.83 -8.52 12.71
C THR A 121 14.49 -8.94 13.33
N PRO A 122 13.94 -8.19 14.30
CA PRO A 122 12.60 -8.46 14.81
C PRO A 122 11.55 -8.53 13.68
N ALA A 123 11.73 -7.72 12.63
CA ALA A 123 10.88 -7.69 11.46
C ALA A 123 10.99 -8.95 10.57
N GLN A 124 12.11 -9.70 10.63
CA GLN A 124 12.23 -10.97 9.92
C GLN A 124 11.22 -12.01 10.44
N HIS A 125 10.88 -11.99 11.74
CA HIS A 125 9.87 -12.90 12.28
C HIS A 125 8.49 -12.65 11.67
N LEU A 126 8.21 -11.42 11.20
CA LEU A 126 6.94 -11.09 10.53
C LEU A 126 6.80 -11.80 9.19
N SER A 127 7.90 -12.15 8.50
CA SER A 127 7.84 -12.93 7.25
C SER A 127 7.46 -14.40 7.49
N GLN A 128 7.53 -14.87 8.74
CA GLN A 128 7.10 -16.22 9.13
C GLN A 128 5.64 -16.24 9.61
N VAL A 129 5.05 -15.07 9.85
CA VAL A 129 3.65 -14.96 10.24
C VAL A 129 2.76 -15.27 9.03
N PRO A 130 1.72 -16.11 9.17
CA PRO A 130 0.81 -16.41 8.07
C PRO A 130 0.17 -15.14 7.49
N SER A 131 0.19 -15.00 6.16
CA SER A 131 -0.33 -13.82 5.46
C SER A 131 -1.76 -13.45 5.86
N GLN A 132 -2.64 -14.43 6.04
CA GLN A 132 -4.03 -14.21 6.47
C GLN A 132 -4.12 -13.60 7.87
N TYR A 133 -3.19 -13.98 8.77
CA TYR A 133 -3.12 -13.39 10.10
C TYR A 133 -2.69 -11.92 10.02
N LEU A 134 -1.68 -11.61 9.20
CA LEU A 134 -1.25 -10.23 8.96
C LEU A 134 -2.36 -9.38 8.35
N VAL A 135 -3.06 -9.88 7.32
CA VAL A 135 -4.20 -9.19 6.69
C VAL A 135 -5.25 -8.85 7.75
N LYS A 136 -5.68 -9.85 8.54
CA LYS A 136 -6.70 -9.66 9.57
C LYS A 136 -6.26 -8.64 10.62
N HIS A 137 -5.00 -8.70 11.06
CA HIS A 137 -4.47 -7.77 12.04
C HIS A 137 -4.42 -6.33 11.50
N LEU A 138 -3.83 -6.11 10.33
CA LEU A 138 -3.71 -4.79 9.72
C LEU A 138 -5.08 -4.20 9.38
N LEU A 139 -6.02 -5.01 8.89
CA LEU A 139 -7.39 -4.60 8.66
C LEU A 139 -8.03 -4.11 9.96
N THR A 140 -7.96 -4.92 11.02
CA THR A 140 -8.55 -4.58 12.33
C THR A 140 -7.96 -3.29 12.89
N PHE A 141 -6.63 -3.17 12.88
CA PHE A 141 -5.93 -1.99 13.37
C PHE A 141 -6.29 -0.73 12.56
N SER A 142 -6.34 -0.86 11.23
CA SER A 142 -6.69 0.24 10.33
C SER A 142 -8.12 0.70 10.53
N LEU A 143 -9.09 -0.22 10.62
CA LEU A 143 -10.49 0.14 10.83
C LEU A 143 -10.68 0.89 12.15
N ALA A 144 -10.07 0.42 13.24
CA ALA A 144 -10.13 1.11 14.53
C ALA A 144 -9.50 2.51 14.47
N GLY A 145 -8.35 2.65 13.82
CA GLY A 145 -7.68 3.94 13.65
C GLY A 145 -8.48 4.92 12.79
N LEU A 146 -9.03 4.46 11.66
CA LEU A 146 -9.85 5.28 10.76
C LEU A 146 -11.13 5.77 11.46
N GLU A 147 -11.79 4.91 12.23
CA GLU A 147 -12.96 5.29 13.02
C GLU A 147 -12.62 6.32 14.10
N ALA A 148 -11.47 6.19 14.77
CA ALA A 148 -11.02 7.15 15.77
C ALA A 148 -10.79 8.55 15.16
N ILE A 149 -10.17 8.63 13.98
CA ILE A 149 -9.90 9.91 13.29
C ILE A 149 -11.18 10.54 12.72
N LYS A 150 -12.14 9.73 12.26
CA LYS A 150 -13.43 10.26 11.80
C LYS A 150 -14.17 11.01 12.91
N ASN A 151 -14.01 10.56 14.15
CA ASN A 151 -14.70 11.09 15.32
C ASN A 151 -13.88 12.13 16.11
N SER A 152 -12.69 12.51 15.63
CA SER A 152 -11.79 13.48 16.27
C SER A 152 -12.02 14.92 15.82
#